data_AF-A0AAV3PYN8-F1
#
_entry.id   AF-A0AAV3PYN8-F1
#
_cell.length_a   1.000
_cell.length_b   1.000
_cell.length_c   1.000
_cell.angle_alpha   90.00
_cell.angle_beta   90.00
_cell.angle_gamma   90.00
#
_symmetry.space_group_name_H-M   'P 1'
#
loop_
_entity.id
_entity.type
_entity.pdbx_description
1 polymer ?
#
loop_
_entity_poly.entity_id
_entity_poly.type
_entity_poly.pdbx_seq_one_letter_code
_entity_poly.pdbx_strand_id
1 'polypeptide(L)'
;MKNYDKVFEKCFNGWKCIHNTCSNVVGRIWFVWDPSCYEVSGIIVDKQYVFCKVVDIVSKAVFYMSVVYGDNYHVIIRQLWKSLEENKLEVAPWLTAGDMNIIRSELQSLGRGCPPQSAMNDFNQCIEVLDVIELASQGVNFRGVRIGRIRSVV
;
A
#
# COMPACT_ATOMS: atom_id res chain seq x y z
N MET A 1 23.24 0.86 -3.24
CA MET A 1 22.46 2.09 -3.52
C MET A 1 23.05 3.21 -2.65
N LYS A 2 23.94 4.07 -3.18
CA LYS A 2 24.84 4.94 -2.34
C LYS A 2 24.33 6.37 -2.04
N ASN A 3 23.17 6.77 -2.57
CA ASN A 3 22.62 8.14 -2.40
C ASN A 3 21.26 8.19 -1.69
N TYR A 4 20.73 7.05 -1.25
CA TYR A 4 19.40 6.97 -0.65
C TYR A 4 19.33 7.76 0.67
N ASP A 5 20.17 7.40 1.62
CA ASP A 5 20.10 7.95 2.99
C ASP A 5 20.20 9.48 2.99
N LYS A 6 21.06 10.04 2.12
CA LYS A 6 21.23 11.50 1.98
C LYS A 6 20.00 12.21 1.42
N VAL A 7 19.33 11.62 0.43
CA VAL A 7 18.10 12.20 -0.15
C VAL A 7 16.95 12.04 0.84
N PHE A 8 16.87 10.89 1.50
CA PHE A 8 15.85 10.61 2.50
C PHE A 8 15.95 11.57 3.68
N GLU A 9 17.11 11.71 4.32
CA GLU A 9 17.28 12.63 5.45
C GLU A 9 16.98 14.09 5.06
N LYS A 10 17.33 14.50 3.84
CA LYS A 10 17.02 15.85 3.35
C LYS A 10 15.51 16.08 3.18
N CYS A 11 14.75 15.06 2.75
CA CYS A 11 13.32 15.17 2.48
C CYS A 11 12.43 14.84 3.69
N PHE A 12 12.92 14.00 4.60
CA PHE A 12 12.17 13.34 5.67
C PHE A 12 12.98 13.34 6.98
N ASN A 13 13.53 14.50 7.34
CA ASN A 13 14.38 14.65 8.52
C ASN A 13 13.66 14.21 9.80
N GLY A 14 14.24 13.25 10.53
CA GLY A 14 13.67 12.70 11.77
C GLY A 14 12.53 11.69 11.59
N TRP A 15 12.10 11.41 10.35
CA TRP A 15 11.09 10.41 10.05
C TRP A 15 11.73 9.02 9.95
N LYS A 16 10.92 7.98 10.18
CA LYS A 16 11.34 6.59 10.03
C LYS A 16 10.88 6.03 8.69
N CYS A 17 11.60 5.02 8.19
CA CYS A 17 11.26 4.34 6.95
C CYS A 17 11.43 2.82 7.07
N ILE A 18 10.51 2.09 6.43
CA ILE A 18 10.62 0.69 6.08
C ILE A 18 10.58 0.59 4.57
N HIS A 19 11.44 -0.24 4.01
CA HIS A 19 11.42 -0.55 2.59
C HIS A 19 11.59 -2.04 2.34
N ASN A 20 11.09 -2.53 1.22
CA ASN A 20 11.24 -3.94 0.84
C ASN A 20 12.52 -4.26 0.06
N THR A 21 13.56 -3.44 0.21
CA THR A 21 14.88 -3.70 -0.38
C THR A 21 15.49 -4.98 0.20
N CYS A 22 15.82 -5.95 -0.66
CA CYS A 22 16.65 -7.11 -0.32
C CYS A 22 18.03 -6.93 -0.97
N SER A 23 19.04 -7.64 -0.49
CA SER A 23 20.47 -7.46 -0.83
C SER A 23 20.84 -7.40 -2.32
N ASN A 24 19.95 -7.82 -3.24
CA ASN A 24 20.17 -7.80 -4.69
C ASN A 24 19.00 -7.20 -5.52
N VAL A 25 18.00 -6.57 -4.91
CA VAL A 25 16.81 -6.04 -5.62
C VAL A 25 16.54 -4.60 -5.20
N VAL A 26 16.24 -3.73 -6.17
CA VAL A 26 15.75 -2.37 -5.92
C VAL A 26 14.42 -2.45 -5.17
N GLY A 27 14.38 -1.96 -3.92
CA GLY A 27 13.15 -1.87 -3.16
C GLY A 27 12.13 -0.97 -3.86
N ARG A 28 10.91 -1.48 -4.04
CA ARG A 28 9.80 -0.81 -4.75
C ARG A 28 8.82 -0.13 -3.80
N ILE A 29 8.78 -0.59 -2.54
CA ILE A 29 7.83 -0.11 -1.53
C ILE A 29 8.59 0.60 -0.44
N TRP A 30 8.19 1.82 -0.17
CA TRP A 30 8.76 2.67 0.86
C TRP A 30 7.61 3.19 1.71
N PHE A 31 7.59 2.76 2.97
CA PHE A 31 6.66 3.25 3.97
C PHE A 31 7.40 4.19 4.90
N VAL A 32 6.97 5.44 4.96
CA VAL A 32 7.67 6.54 5.63
C VAL A 32 6.69 7.21 6.58
N TRP A 33 7.07 7.39 7.84
CA TRP A 33 6.19 7.97 8.85
C TRP A 33 6.93 8.85 9.85
N ASP A 34 6.21 9.81 10.42
CA ASP A 34 6.70 10.64 11.52
C ASP A 34 6.55 9.88 12.85
N PRO A 35 7.65 9.51 13.54
CA PRO A 35 7.58 8.78 14.80
C PRO A 35 7.02 9.61 15.96
N SER A 36 6.84 10.93 15.81
CA SER A 36 6.13 11.78 16.78
C SER A 36 4.61 11.69 16.66
N CYS A 37 4.11 11.24 15.50
CA CYS A 37 2.68 11.11 15.21
C CYS A 37 2.23 9.65 15.29
N TYR A 38 3.05 8.71 14.81
CA TYR A 38 2.68 7.31 14.67
C TYR A 38 3.74 6.35 15.21
N GLU A 39 3.27 5.36 15.97
CA GLU A 39 4.05 4.18 16.31
C GLU A 39 3.72 3.04 15.34
N VAL A 40 4.76 2.41 14.78
CA VAL A 40 4.65 1.33 13.80
C VAL A 40 5.32 0.08 14.35
N SER A 41 4.60 -1.04 14.33
CA SER A 41 5.06 -2.34 14.85
C SER A 41 4.46 -3.50 14.05
N GLY A 42 4.83 -4.75 14.37
CA GLY A 42 4.28 -5.94 13.71
C GLY A 42 4.51 -5.95 12.20
N ILE A 43 5.71 -5.54 11.77
CA ILE A 43 6.02 -5.29 10.38
C ILE A 43 6.29 -6.61 9.66
N ILE A 44 5.57 -6.85 8.57
CA ILE A 44 5.81 -7.93 7.61
C ILE A 44 6.19 -7.28 6.30
N VAL A 45 7.35 -7.67 5.75
CA VAL A 45 7.87 -7.14 4.50
C VAL A 45 7.86 -8.25 3.45
N ASP A 46 7.13 -8.01 2.38
CA ASP A 46 7.07 -8.86 1.19
C ASP A 46 7.58 -8.09 -0.05
N LYS A 47 7.81 -8.81 -1.15
CA LYS A 47 8.18 -8.23 -2.44
C LYS A 47 7.10 -7.31 -3.01
N GLN A 48 5.83 -7.55 -2.70
CA GLN A 48 4.69 -6.79 -3.25
C GLN A 48 3.89 -6.01 -2.21
N TYR A 49 4.13 -6.21 -0.93
CA TYR A 49 3.48 -5.41 0.11
C TYR A 49 4.35 -5.24 1.36
N VAL A 50 4.04 -4.21 2.14
CA VAL A 50 4.47 -4.06 3.53
C VAL A 50 3.22 -4.00 4.38
N PHE A 51 3.06 -4.93 5.30
CA PHE A 51 1.99 -4.93 6.29
C PHE A 51 2.53 -4.47 7.63
N CYS A 52 1.77 -3.66 8.36
CA CYS A 52 2.15 -3.23 9.70
C CYS A 52 0.94 -2.82 10.54
N LYS A 53 1.14 -2.86 11.86
CA LYS A 53 0.26 -2.22 12.83
C LYS A 53 0.69 -0.77 13.02
N VAL A 54 -0.27 0.15 12.99
CA VAL A 54 -0.07 1.58 13.20
C VAL A 54 -0.89 2.05 14.40
N VAL A 55 -0.27 2.83 15.27
CA VAL A 55 -0.92 3.47 16.40
C VAL A 55 -0.72 4.97 16.30
N ASP A 56 -1.82 5.72 16.26
CA ASP A 56 -1.79 7.18 16.36
C ASP A 56 -1.48 7.58 17.82
N ILE A 57 -0.39 8.32 18.02
CA ILE A 57 0.13 8.60 19.37
C ILE A 57 -0.82 9.50 20.17
N VAL A 58 -1.57 10.38 19.49
CA VAL A 58 -2.44 11.37 20.15
C VAL A 58 -3.79 10.75 20.50
N SER A 59 -4.46 10.17 19.51
CA SER A 59 -5.79 9.58 19.66
C SER A 59 -5.78 8.18 20.26
N LYS A 60 -4.62 7.51 20.26
CA LYS A 60 -4.47 6.08 20.60
C LYS A 60 -5.25 5.15 19.68
N ALA A 61 -5.73 5.63 18.54
CA ALA A 61 -6.37 4.81 17.54
C ALA A 61 -5.38 3.78 17.00
N VAL A 62 -5.85 2.53 16.85
CA VAL A 62 -5.08 1.41 16.34
C VAL A 62 -5.71 0.95 15.04
N PHE A 63 -4.90 0.85 14.00
CA PHE A 63 -5.30 0.28 12.72
C PHE A 63 -4.14 -0.49 12.11
N TYR A 64 -4.45 -1.29 11.11
CA TYR A 64 -3.45 -2.01 10.33
C TYR A 64 -3.35 -1.38 8.94
N MET A 65 -2.17 -1.43 8.35
CA MET A 65 -1.93 -0.89 7.02
C MET A 65 -1.16 -1.90 6.16
N SER A 66 -1.64 -2.10 4.93
CA SER A 66 -0.92 -2.74 3.84
C SER A 66 -0.52 -1.68 2.81
N VAL A 67 0.78 -1.44 2.65
CA VAL A 67 1.33 -0.62 1.56
C VAL A 67 1.72 -1.55 0.42
N VAL A 68 1.09 -1.40 -0.75
CA VAL A 68 1.15 -2.37 -1.83
C VAL A 68 1.80 -1.78 -3.08
N TYR A 69 2.61 -2.59 -3.76
CA TYR A 69 3.07 -2.33 -5.12
C TYR A 69 2.92 -3.62 -5.93
N GLY A 70 1.85 -3.71 -6.70
CA GLY A 70 1.52 -4.86 -7.54
C GLY A 70 2.49 -5.01 -8.70
N ASP A 71 2.97 -6.24 -8.93
CA ASP A 71 3.84 -6.51 -10.07
C ASP A 71 3.10 -6.36 -11.41
N ASN A 72 3.78 -5.95 -12.47
CA ASN A 72 3.16 -5.78 -13.80
C ASN A 72 2.62 -7.10 -14.38
N TYR A 73 3.06 -8.26 -13.85
CA TYR A 73 2.60 -9.57 -14.28
C TYR A 73 1.40 -10.05 -13.45
N HIS A 74 0.23 -10.11 -14.10
CA HIS A 74 -1.06 -10.50 -13.51
C HIS A 74 -1.06 -11.83 -12.75
N VAL A 75 -0.21 -12.80 -13.12
CA VAL A 75 -0.09 -14.09 -12.41
C VAL A 75 0.49 -13.91 -10.99
N ILE A 76 1.42 -12.96 -10.84
CA ILE A 76 2.11 -12.67 -9.57
C ILE A 76 1.21 -11.86 -8.63
N ILE A 77 0.32 -11.04 -9.20
CA ILE A 77 -0.68 -10.27 -8.46
C ILE A 77 -1.75 -11.18 -7.80
N ARG A 78 -2.10 -12.34 -8.36
CA ARG A 78 -3.02 -13.28 -7.70
C ARG A 78 -2.53 -13.75 -6.34
N GLN A 79 -1.22 -13.96 -6.19
CA GLN A 79 -0.62 -14.34 -4.92
C GLN A 79 -0.75 -13.21 -3.88
N LEU A 80 -0.61 -11.95 -4.33
CA LEU A 80 -0.84 -10.78 -3.50
C LEU A 80 -2.30 -10.72 -3.02
N TRP A 81 -3.29 -10.96 -3.88
CA TRP A 81 -4.70 -11.01 -3.49
C TRP A 81 -4.97 -12.07 -2.43
N LYS A 82 -4.50 -13.30 -2.66
CA LYS A 82 -4.63 -14.38 -1.68
C LYS A 82 -3.97 -14.03 -0.34
N SER A 83 -2.77 -13.44 -0.37
CA SER A 83 -2.11 -12.98 0.85
C SER A 83 -2.90 -11.88 1.56
N LEU A 84 -3.50 -10.95 0.83
CA LEU A 84 -4.34 -9.90 1.44
C LEU A 84 -5.61 -10.49 2.06
N GLU A 85 -6.26 -11.45 1.39
CA GLU A 85 -7.42 -12.19 1.91
C GLU A 85 -7.07 -13.00 3.17
N GLU A 86 -5.94 -13.72 3.17
CA GLU A 86 -5.45 -14.47 4.33
C GLU A 86 -5.10 -13.57 5.52
N ASN A 87 -4.67 -12.34 5.25
CA ASN A 87 -4.36 -11.34 6.27
C ASN A 87 -5.54 -10.40 6.57
N LYS A 88 -6.75 -10.70 6.06
CA LYS A 88 -7.95 -9.93 6.38
C LYS A 88 -8.18 -9.99 7.90
N LEU A 89 -8.31 -8.81 8.51
CA LEU A 89 -8.60 -8.68 9.92
C LEU A 89 -10.09 -8.40 10.10
N GLU A 90 -10.82 -9.35 10.69
CA GLU A 90 -12.26 -9.19 10.94
C GLU A 90 -12.57 -8.19 12.06
N VAL A 91 -11.65 -7.98 13.00
CA VAL A 91 -11.91 -7.29 14.28
C VAL A 91 -11.18 -5.94 14.38
N ALA A 92 -10.39 -5.55 13.38
CA ALA A 92 -9.58 -4.34 13.44
C ALA A 92 -9.66 -3.52 12.14
N PRO A 93 -9.68 -2.17 12.24
CA PRO A 93 -9.62 -1.32 11.06
C PRO A 93 -8.36 -1.61 10.24
N TRP A 94 -8.54 -1.83 8.95
CA TRP A 94 -7.45 -2.12 8.03
C TRP A 94 -7.51 -1.24 6.80
N LEU A 95 -6.38 -0.65 6.46
CA LEU A 95 -6.21 0.23 5.32
C LEU A 95 -5.24 -0.39 4.33
N THR A 96 -5.63 -0.45 3.07
CA THR A 96 -4.72 -0.80 1.97
C THR A 96 -4.45 0.42 1.10
N ALA A 97 -3.19 0.67 0.76
CA ALA A 97 -2.78 1.83 -0.02
C ALA A 97 -1.61 1.50 -0.94
N GLY A 98 -1.56 2.10 -2.13
CA GLY A 98 -0.43 1.95 -3.03
C GLY A 98 -0.85 1.81 -4.49
N ASP A 99 0.05 1.26 -5.31
CA ASP A 99 -0.21 1.01 -6.73
C ASP A 99 -0.49 -0.47 -6.95
N MET A 100 -1.77 -0.79 -7.22
CA MET A 100 -2.21 -2.17 -7.47
C MET A 100 -1.88 -2.64 -8.88
N ASN A 101 -1.54 -1.72 -9.79
CA ASN A 101 -1.18 -2.01 -11.18
C ASN A 101 -2.20 -2.84 -11.98
N ILE A 102 -3.46 -2.86 -11.53
CA ILE A 102 -4.61 -3.45 -12.20
C ILE A 102 -5.75 -2.42 -12.20
N ILE A 103 -6.44 -2.33 -13.34
CA ILE A 103 -7.65 -1.51 -13.51
C ILE A 103 -8.90 -2.34 -13.18
N ARG A 104 -9.97 -1.70 -12.70
CA ARG A 104 -11.21 -2.40 -12.35
C ARG A 104 -12.12 -2.67 -13.54
N SER A 105 -11.98 -1.86 -14.59
CA SER A 105 -12.73 -2.00 -15.83
C SER A 105 -11.93 -1.47 -17.02
N GLU A 106 -12.23 -1.97 -18.21
CA GLU A 106 -11.60 -1.53 -19.46
C GLU A 106 -11.81 -0.03 -19.74
N LEU A 107 -12.89 0.56 -19.23
CA LEU A 107 -13.18 2.00 -19.35
C LEU A 107 -12.16 2.88 -18.61
N GLN A 108 -11.41 2.31 -17.67
CA GLN A 108 -10.32 2.98 -16.96
C GLN A 108 -8.98 2.87 -17.71
N SER A 109 -8.95 2.11 -18.82
CA SER A 109 -7.77 2.00 -19.68
C SER A 109 -7.58 3.28 -20.50
N LEU A 110 -6.40 3.89 -20.39
CA LEU A 110 -5.98 5.02 -21.23
C LEU A 110 -5.25 4.56 -22.51
N GLY A 111 -5.64 3.43 -23.09
CA GLY A 111 -5.07 2.92 -24.34
C GLY A 111 -3.68 2.29 -24.23
N ARG A 112 -3.19 2.06 -23.01
CA ARG A 112 -2.04 1.17 -22.75
C ARG A 112 -2.62 -0.19 -22.42
N GLY A 113 -2.16 -1.25 -23.12
CA GLY A 113 -2.76 -2.59 -23.14
C GLY A 113 -3.53 -2.99 -21.87
N CYS A 114 -4.78 -3.40 -22.05
CA CYS A 114 -5.64 -3.81 -20.94
C CYS A 114 -5.12 -5.11 -20.33
N PRO A 115 -5.09 -5.24 -18.98
CA PRO A 115 -4.96 -6.52 -18.34
C PRO A 115 -6.03 -7.50 -18.86
N PRO A 116 -5.78 -8.81 -18.88
CA PRO A 116 -6.80 -9.79 -19.23
C PRO A 116 -8.06 -9.61 -18.36
N GLN A 117 -9.24 -9.82 -18.94
CA GLN A 117 -10.52 -9.72 -18.20
C GLN A 117 -10.54 -10.59 -16.94
N SER A 118 -9.91 -11.77 -16.99
CA SER A 118 -9.75 -12.64 -15.84
C SER A 118 -9.00 -11.97 -14.69
N ALA A 119 -7.93 -11.22 -14.96
CA ALA A 119 -7.16 -10.52 -13.94
C ALA A 119 -7.96 -9.37 -13.30
N MET A 120 -8.77 -8.67 -14.09
CA MET A 120 -9.68 -7.64 -13.57
C MET A 120 -10.79 -8.25 -12.71
N ASN A 121 -11.33 -9.40 -13.13
CA ASN A 121 -12.34 -10.14 -12.36
C ASN A 121 -11.75 -10.65 -11.02
N ASP A 122 -10.55 -11.23 -11.03
CA ASP A 122 -9.88 -11.68 -9.80
C ASP A 122 -9.67 -10.52 -8.82
N PHE A 123 -9.31 -9.34 -9.34
CA PHE A 123 -9.13 -8.15 -8.51
C PHE A 123 -10.45 -7.64 -7.93
N ASN A 124 -11.52 -7.58 -8.73
CA ASN A 124 -12.83 -7.20 -8.24
C ASN A 124 -13.37 -8.20 -7.21
N GLN A 125 -13.16 -9.50 -7.41
CA GLN A 125 -13.51 -10.53 -6.44
C GLN A 125 -12.74 -10.36 -5.13
N CYS A 126 -11.44 -10.07 -5.20
CA CYS A 126 -10.63 -9.77 -4.02
C CYS A 126 -11.19 -8.57 -3.25
N ILE A 127 -11.55 -7.48 -3.93
CA ILE A 127 -12.18 -6.31 -3.29
C ILE A 127 -13.48 -6.69 -2.57
N GLU A 128 -14.33 -7.50 -3.22
CA GLU A 128 -15.58 -7.98 -2.63
C GLU A 128 -15.34 -8.87 -1.40
N VAL A 129 -14.39 -9.82 -1.48
CA VAL A 129 -14.04 -10.71 -0.36
C VAL A 129 -13.45 -9.93 0.81
N LEU A 130 -12.60 -8.94 0.52
CA LEU A 130 -12.00 -8.09 1.54
C LEU A 130 -13.01 -7.12 2.17
N ASP A 131 -14.16 -6.90 1.53
CA ASP A 131 -15.17 -5.90 1.93
C ASP A 131 -14.56 -4.51 2.12
N VAL A 132 -13.65 -4.13 1.22
CA VAL A 132 -12.94 -2.85 1.28
C VAL A 132 -13.61 -1.80 0.43
N ILE A 133 -13.67 -0.58 0.97
CA ILE A 133 -14.24 0.58 0.29
C ILE A 133 -13.12 1.46 -0.25
N GLU A 134 -13.27 1.89 -1.50
CA GLU A 134 -12.32 2.83 -2.12
C GLU A 134 -12.48 4.23 -1.53
N LEU A 135 -11.43 4.76 -0.90
CA LEU A 135 -11.40 6.12 -0.37
C LEU A 135 -11.00 7.11 -1.46
N ALA A 136 -11.82 8.15 -1.67
CA ALA A 136 -11.47 9.23 -2.58
C ALA A 136 -10.24 10.01 -2.08
N SER A 137 -9.18 10.10 -2.88
CA SER A 137 -8.00 10.90 -2.53
C SER A 137 -8.31 12.40 -2.63
N GLN A 138 -8.23 13.12 -1.51
CA GLN A 138 -8.25 14.59 -1.49
C GLN A 138 -6.83 15.11 -1.78
N GLY A 139 -6.46 15.13 -3.06
CA GLY A 139 -5.17 15.62 -3.53
C GLY A 139 -5.20 15.94 -5.03
N VAL A 140 -4.25 16.75 -5.51
CA VAL A 140 -4.06 16.93 -6.96
C VAL A 140 -3.69 15.58 -7.55
N ASN A 141 -4.41 15.14 -8.60
CA ASN A 141 -4.18 13.90 -9.35
C ASN A 141 -2.75 13.82 -9.90
N PHE A 142 -1.81 13.47 -9.05
CA PHE A 142 -0.49 13.00 -9.38
C PHE A 142 -0.44 11.55 -8.92
N ARG A 143 -0.13 10.64 -9.85
CA ARG A 143 0.11 9.20 -9.59
C ARG A 143 1.43 9.02 -8.83
N GLY A 144 1.51 9.62 -7.63
CA GLY A 144 2.71 9.71 -6.82
C GLY A 144 2.61 10.70 -5.64
N VAL A 145 1.44 10.87 -4.99
CA VAL A 145 1.30 11.80 -3.85
C VAL A 145 1.13 11.09 -2.50
N ARG A 146 1.97 11.63 -1.60
CA ARG A 146 2.02 11.64 -0.14
C ARG A 146 0.70 11.33 0.59
N ILE A 147 0.78 10.41 1.56
CA ILE A 147 -0.24 10.24 2.60
C ILE A 147 -0.17 11.44 3.55
N GLY A 148 -1.05 12.42 3.34
CA GLY A 148 -1.33 13.49 4.29
C GLY A 148 -2.63 13.19 5.02
N ARG A 149 -2.54 13.01 6.35
CA ARG A 149 -3.60 12.97 7.36
C ARG A 149 -4.97 12.43 6.87
N ILE A 150 -5.16 11.11 6.93
CA ILE A 150 -6.47 10.49 6.71
C ILE A 150 -7.25 10.57 8.04
N ARG A 151 -8.42 11.23 8.01
CA ARG A 151 -9.43 11.12 9.06
C ARG A 151 -10.22 9.84 8.83
N SER A 152 -10.36 9.06 9.89
CA SER A 152 -11.21 7.88 10.02
C SER A 152 -12.63 8.10 9.48
N VAL A 153 -13.13 7.14 8.70
CA VAL A 153 -14.55 6.80 8.53
C VAL A 153 -14.52 5.28 8.28
N VAL A 154 -14.96 4.38 9.16
CA VAL A 154 -15.91 4.39 10.27
C VAL A 154 -15.24 3.89 11.55
#